data_AF-A0A5E4HI81-F1
#
_entry.id   AF-A0A5E4HI81-F1
#
_cell.length_a   1.000
_cell.length_b   1.000
_cell.length_c   1.000
_cell.angle_alpha   90.00
_cell.angle_beta   90.00
_cell.angle_gamma   90.00
#
_symmetry.space_group_name_H-M   'P 1'
#
loop_
_entity.id
_entity.type
_entity.pdbx_description
1 polymer ?
#
loop_
_entity_poly.entity_id
_entity_poly.type
_entity_poly.pdbx_seq_one_letter_code
_entity_poly.pdbx_strand_id
1 'polypeptide(L)'
;MGLVYDIFARVELPGNCGIGHVRYSTQGASNVVNAQPILINYSKGTFAIAHNGQIVNHRELRQVLEDRGNIFTTTSDTEIIAVLIAQEHHKTDDFLEAIRGAMKQLRGSYCLTILHEGKVYAVRDPNAIRPLVLGGEKGTYAVASESCALDTIDLPLIRDVKPAEIIVIDENGYKSHPGVAGRRAHCMFEYVYFSRPDSVLDGISVYEVRKNLGRLLSEEGPVDADLVIPVPNSGITAAIGYSEESGVPYSEGLMKNRYMGRTFIMPNQEQRDAGVKVKLNPIKSEVQGKNAVLIDDSIVRGTTQRRIVKILRDAGAEEIHVRISCPPIKHVCPYGIDMQVSDEFIATEKNVEEICKTIGADSLVYLSKEGLVQAIGLPADKICMACLTGDYPIKPQQTKLTDK
;
A
#
# COMPACT_ATOMS: atom_id res chain seq x y z
N MET A 1 -2.11 -19.02 9.66
CA MET A 1 -1.71 -17.66 9.27
C MET A 1 -0.20 -17.57 9.35
N GLY A 2 0.46 -17.00 8.35
CA GLY A 2 1.91 -17.01 8.25
C GLY A 2 2.38 -16.36 6.95
N LEU A 3 3.69 -16.43 6.68
CA LEU A 3 4.22 -16.06 5.37
C LEU A 3 3.83 -17.13 4.33
N VAL A 4 3.85 -16.77 3.05
CA VAL A 4 3.47 -17.68 1.94
C VAL A 4 4.22 -19.01 2.03
N TYR A 5 5.54 -18.95 2.24
CA TYR A 5 6.38 -20.15 2.34
C TYR A 5 5.95 -21.09 3.49
N ASP A 6 5.59 -20.54 4.65
CA ASP A 6 5.17 -21.34 5.81
C ASP A 6 3.82 -22.04 5.58
N ILE A 7 2.94 -21.41 4.78
CA ILE A 7 1.58 -21.90 4.53
C ILE A 7 1.56 -23.00 3.47
N PHE A 8 2.38 -22.88 2.41
CA PHE A 8 2.30 -23.75 1.24
C PHE A 8 3.42 -24.79 1.12
N ALA A 9 4.27 -24.96 2.13
CA ALA A 9 5.42 -25.88 2.09
C ALA A 9 5.09 -27.35 1.75
N ARG A 10 3.84 -27.80 1.95
CA ARG A 10 3.40 -29.19 1.74
C ARG A 10 1.99 -29.29 1.15
N VAL A 11 1.60 -28.32 0.32
CA VAL A 11 0.26 -28.28 -0.28
C VAL A 11 0.39 -28.39 -1.79
N GLU A 12 -0.26 -29.40 -2.38
CA GLU A 12 -0.44 -29.49 -3.83
C GLU A 12 -1.83 -28.95 -4.20
N LEU A 13 -1.87 -28.04 -5.17
CA LEU A 13 -3.09 -27.42 -5.68
C LEU A 13 -3.14 -27.65 -7.19
N PRO A 14 -3.59 -28.83 -7.66
CA PRO A 14 -3.64 -29.13 -9.08
C PRO A 14 -4.68 -28.25 -9.80
N GLY A 15 -4.39 -27.88 -11.04
CA GLY A 15 -5.26 -27.06 -11.88
C GLY A 15 -4.45 -26.17 -12.82
N ASN A 16 -5.11 -25.67 -13.86
CA ASN A 16 -4.49 -24.80 -14.88
C ASN A 16 -4.84 -23.31 -14.70
N CYS A 17 -5.63 -22.98 -13.68
CA CYS A 17 -5.98 -21.62 -13.31
C CYS A 17 -6.13 -21.51 -11.79
N GLY A 18 -5.89 -20.31 -11.24
CA GLY A 18 -5.96 -20.07 -9.81
C GLY A 18 -5.86 -18.58 -9.48
N ILE A 19 -6.22 -18.24 -8.26
CA ILE A 19 -6.04 -16.90 -7.68
C ILE A 19 -5.38 -17.03 -6.31
N GLY A 20 -4.65 -16.00 -5.89
CA GLY A 20 -3.92 -15.97 -4.63
C GLY A 20 -4.00 -14.61 -3.95
N HIS A 21 -3.75 -14.59 -2.64
CA HIS A 21 -3.81 -13.35 -1.87
C HIS A 21 -2.83 -13.38 -0.71
N VAL A 22 -2.17 -12.24 -0.46
CA VAL A 22 -1.38 -11.97 0.75
C VAL A 22 -2.06 -10.85 1.51
N ARG A 23 -2.42 -11.10 2.78
CA ARG A 23 -3.25 -10.16 3.55
C ARG A 23 -2.40 -9.23 4.40
N TYR A 24 -2.50 -7.94 4.12
CA TYR A 24 -2.26 -6.87 5.09
C TYR A 24 -3.60 -6.53 5.76
N SER A 25 -3.68 -6.56 7.09
CA SER A 25 -4.97 -6.40 7.79
C SER A 25 -5.36 -4.91 7.86
N THR A 26 -6.16 -4.44 6.90
CA THR A 26 -6.73 -3.08 6.88
C THR A 26 -8.09 -3.06 7.57
N GLN A 27 -9.11 -3.67 6.96
CA GLN A 27 -10.47 -3.78 7.48
C GLN A 27 -10.77 -5.20 7.98
N GLY A 28 -11.47 -5.29 9.11
CA GLY A 28 -11.83 -6.55 9.76
C GLY A 28 -10.70 -7.13 10.62
N ALA A 29 -11.05 -8.04 11.53
CA ALA A 29 -10.11 -8.60 12.48
C ALA A 29 -8.94 -9.35 11.79
N SER A 30 -7.76 -9.33 12.40
CA SER A 30 -6.61 -10.14 11.96
C SER A 30 -6.76 -11.59 12.42
N ASN A 31 -7.76 -12.29 11.89
CA ASN A 31 -8.02 -13.71 12.14
C ASN A 31 -8.01 -14.50 10.82
N VAL A 32 -7.91 -15.83 10.95
CA VAL A 32 -7.85 -16.75 9.80
C VAL A 32 -9.15 -16.78 8.99
N VAL A 33 -10.29 -16.53 9.64
CA VAL A 33 -11.61 -16.50 8.98
C VAL A 33 -11.69 -15.41 7.91
N ASN A 34 -10.93 -14.33 8.10
CA ASN A 34 -10.83 -13.23 7.14
C ASN A 34 -9.67 -13.42 6.12
N ALA A 35 -9.00 -14.57 6.10
CA ALA A 35 -7.97 -14.85 5.10
C ALA A 35 -8.63 -15.09 3.74
N GLN A 36 -8.08 -14.47 2.70
CA GLN A 36 -8.55 -14.61 1.32
C GLN A 36 -7.61 -15.54 0.53
N PRO A 37 -8.03 -16.10 -0.62
CA PRO A 37 -9.33 -15.94 -1.28
C PRO A 37 -10.52 -16.46 -0.45
N ILE A 38 -11.65 -15.77 -0.50
CA ILE A 38 -12.90 -16.24 0.10
C ILE A 38 -13.64 -17.09 -0.94
N LEU A 39 -14.04 -18.29 -0.56
CA LEU A 39 -14.88 -19.18 -1.39
C LEU A 39 -16.35 -18.96 -1.04
N ILE A 40 -17.18 -18.68 -2.03
CA ILE A 40 -18.64 -18.53 -1.87
C ILE A 40 -19.36 -19.63 -2.62
N ASN A 41 -20.28 -20.29 -1.92
CA ASN A 41 -21.24 -21.24 -2.47
C ASN A 41 -22.64 -20.63 -2.44
N TYR A 42 -23.33 -20.66 -3.56
CA TYR A 42 -24.68 -20.10 -3.74
C TYR A 42 -25.41 -20.92 -4.81
N SER A 43 -26.68 -20.61 -5.08
CA SER A 43 -27.53 -21.50 -5.90
C SER A 43 -27.20 -21.53 -7.40
N LYS A 44 -26.35 -20.63 -7.91
CA LYS A 44 -25.78 -20.75 -9.28
C LYS A 44 -24.37 -21.34 -9.33
N GLY A 45 -23.86 -21.87 -8.22
CA GLY A 45 -22.56 -22.55 -8.18
C GLY A 45 -21.60 -21.94 -7.17
N THR A 46 -20.32 -21.91 -7.53
CA THR A 46 -19.23 -21.55 -6.62
C THR A 46 -18.24 -20.63 -7.32
N PHE A 47 -17.76 -19.60 -6.61
CA PHE A 47 -16.60 -18.82 -7.05
C PHE A 47 -15.71 -18.47 -5.86
N ALA A 48 -14.43 -18.22 -6.15
CA ALA A 48 -13.49 -17.67 -5.17
C ALA A 48 -13.17 -16.23 -5.52
N ILE A 49 -12.95 -15.37 -4.51
CA ILE A 49 -12.63 -13.96 -4.70
C ILE A 49 -11.48 -13.52 -3.78
N ALA A 50 -10.57 -12.74 -4.34
CA ALA A 50 -9.56 -11.99 -3.61
C ALA A 50 -9.63 -10.50 -3.97
N HIS A 51 -9.30 -9.64 -3.02
CA HIS A 51 -9.56 -8.21 -3.03
C HIS A 51 -8.40 -7.44 -2.38
N ASN A 52 -7.80 -6.54 -3.15
CA ASN A 52 -6.91 -5.49 -2.65
C ASN A 52 -7.64 -4.14 -2.71
N GLY A 53 -7.94 -3.55 -1.56
CA GLY A 53 -8.67 -2.30 -1.48
C GLY A 53 -9.45 -2.16 -0.17
N GLN A 54 -10.41 -1.24 -0.19
CA GLN A 54 -11.34 -1.04 0.90
C GLN A 54 -12.63 -0.38 0.39
N ILE A 55 -13.77 -0.95 0.78
CA ILE A 55 -15.09 -0.44 0.42
C ILE A 55 -15.55 0.57 1.48
N VAL A 56 -15.74 1.82 1.09
CA VAL A 56 -16.13 2.93 1.96
C VAL A 56 -17.55 2.73 2.49
N ASN A 57 -18.49 2.33 1.62
CA ASN A 57 -19.88 2.08 2.01
C ASN A 57 -20.14 0.65 2.51
N HIS A 58 -19.12 -0.07 2.99
CA HIS A 58 -19.27 -1.46 3.45
C HIS A 58 -20.31 -1.61 4.56
N ARG A 59 -20.38 -0.67 5.52
CA ARG A 59 -21.37 -0.73 6.63
C ARG A 59 -22.80 -0.62 6.12
N GLU A 60 -23.05 0.33 5.22
CA GLU A 60 -24.36 0.52 4.59
C GLU A 60 -24.77 -0.72 3.79
N LEU A 61 -23.87 -1.23 2.94
CA LEU A 61 -24.12 -2.41 2.14
C LEU A 61 -24.36 -3.65 3.01
N ARG A 62 -23.58 -3.82 4.08
CA ARG A 62 -23.76 -4.92 5.02
C ARG A 62 -25.12 -4.88 5.69
N GLN A 63 -25.54 -3.72 6.21
CA GLN A 63 -26.85 -3.55 6.84
C GLN A 63 -27.98 -3.92 5.87
N VAL A 64 -27.95 -3.39 4.64
CA VAL A 64 -28.96 -3.69 3.61
C VAL A 64 -29.01 -5.18 3.28
N LEU A 65 -27.87 -5.87 3.26
CA LEU A 65 -27.80 -7.29 2.99
C LEU A 65 -28.27 -8.13 4.18
N GLU A 66 -27.92 -7.76 5.41
CA GLU A 66 -28.39 -8.40 6.65
C GLU A 66 -29.92 -8.25 6.80
N ASP A 67 -30.49 -7.07 6.50
CA ASP A 67 -31.93 -6.82 6.50
C ASP A 67 -32.69 -7.70 5.47
N ARG A 68 -31.99 -8.17 4.44
CA ARG A 68 -32.49 -9.13 3.44
C ARG A 68 -32.24 -10.59 3.82
N GLY A 69 -31.75 -10.86 5.03
CA GLY A 69 -31.49 -12.19 5.55
C GLY A 69 -30.16 -12.82 5.13
N ASN A 70 -29.21 -12.04 4.59
CA ASN A 70 -27.87 -12.56 4.29
C ASN A 70 -27.07 -12.71 5.58
N ILE A 71 -26.38 -13.84 5.74
CA ILE A 71 -25.51 -14.12 6.88
C ILE A 71 -24.07 -13.97 6.44
N PHE A 72 -23.26 -13.29 7.26
CA PHE A 72 -21.84 -13.06 7.01
C PHE A 72 -21.01 -13.83 8.03
N THR A 73 -20.01 -14.55 7.54
CA THR A 73 -19.08 -15.33 8.38
C THR A 73 -17.85 -14.50 8.74
N THR A 74 -17.50 -13.54 7.89
CA THR A 74 -16.31 -12.70 8.01
C THR A 74 -16.65 -11.28 8.44
N THR A 75 -15.63 -10.53 8.82
CA THR A 75 -15.70 -9.06 8.98
C THR A 75 -15.03 -8.32 7.82
N SER A 76 -14.70 -9.04 6.74
CA SER A 76 -14.09 -8.46 5.54
C SER A 76 -15.17 -7.89 4.62
N ASP A 77 -14.88 -6.74 4.04
CA ASP A 77 -15.65 -6.15 2.94
C ASP A 77 -15.63 -7.01 1.67
N THR A 78 -14.65 -7.92 1.52
CA THR A 78 -14.60 -8.88 0.42
C THR A 78 -15.83 -9.79 0.36
N GLU A 79 -16.34 -10.23 1.52
CA GLU A 79 -17.54 -11.08 1.57
C GLU A 79 -18.79 -10.29 1.14
N ILE A 80 -18.84 -8.99 1.44
CA ILE A 80 -19.91 -8.09 0.96
C ILE A 80 -19.90 -8.01 -0.56
N ILE A 81 -18.73 -7.80 -1.17
CA ILE A 81 -18.57 -7.79 -2.62
C ILE A 81 -19.06 -9.11 -3.22
N ALA A 82 -18.67 -10.23 -2.60
CA ALA A 82 -19.03 -11.56 -3.07
C ALA A 82 -20.55 -11.81 -3.01
N VAL A 83 -21.21 -11.44 -1.92
CA VAL A 83 -22.67 -11.54 -1.79
C VAL A 83 -23.39 -10.66 -2.85
N LEU A 84 -22.88 -9.46 -3.11
CA LEU A 84 -23.43 -8.60 -4.17
C LEU A 84 -23.31 -9.24 -5.55
N ILE A 85 -22.15 -9.81 -5.88
CA ILE A 85 -21.96 -10.54 -7.15
C ILE A 85 -22.95 -11.72 -7.25
N ALA A 86 -23.11 -12.51 -6.19
CA ALA A 86 -24.06 -13.62 -6.18
C ALA A 86 -25.51 -13.15 -6.42
N GLN A 87 -25.94 -12.07 -5.77
CA GLN A 87 -27.28 -11.49 -5.96
C GLN A 87 -27.48 -10.93 -7.37
N GLU A 88 -26.48 -10.26 -7.94
CA GLU A 88 -26.57 -9.75 -9.31
C GLU A 88 -26.56 -10.88 -10.33
N HIS A 89 -25.80 -11.96 -10.08
CA HIS A 89 -25.79 -13.12 -10.97
C HIS A 89 -27.15 -13.80 -11.02
N HIS A 90 -27.92 -13.80 -9.92
CA HIS A 90 -29.32 -14.25 -9.95
C HIS A 90 -30.21 -13.44 -10.89
N LYS A 91 -29.96 -12.13 -11.00
CA LYS A 91 -30.76 -11.22 -11.84
C LYS A 91 -30.37 -11.28 -13.31
N THR A 92 -29.07 -11.37 -13.59
CA THR A 92 -28.53 -11.23 -14.95
C THR A 92 -28.39 -12.57 -15.68
N ASP A 93 -28.18 -13.66 -14.93
CA ASP A 93 -27.78 -14.96 -15.49
C ASP A 93 -26.48 -14.92 -16.31
N ASP A 94 -25.68 -13.87 -16.10
CA ASP A 94 -24.37 -13.65 -16.71
C ASP A 94 -23.42 -13.13 -15.62
N PHE A 95 -22.34 -13.87 -15.37
CA PHE A 95 -21.38 -13.57 -14.30
C PHE A 95 -20.59 -12.28 -14.54
N LEU A 96 -20.29 -11.94 -15.80
CA LEU A 96 -19.63 -10.68 -16.15
C LEU A 96 -20.57 -9.49 -15.87
N GLU A 97 -21.84 -9.61 -16.25
CA GLU A 97 -22.86 -8.61 -15.90
C GLU A 97 -23.11 -8.54 -14.39
N ALA A 98 -22.97 -9.66 -13.68
CA ALA A 98 -23.07 -9.69 -12.22
C ALA A 98 -21.96 -8.85 -11.56
N ILE A 99 -20.72 -9.01 -12.02
CA ILE A 99 -19.59 -8.18 -11.58
C ILE A 99 -19.89 -6.70 -11.87
N ARG A 100 -20.37 -6.37 -13.08
CA ARG A 100 -20.75 -4.99 -13.44
C ARG A 100 -21.86 -4.44 -12.54
N GLY A 101 -22.87 -5.25 -12.21
CA GLY A 101 -23.95 -4.91 -11.29
C GLY A 101 -23.45 -4.63 -9.88
N ALA A 102 -22.51 -5.44 -9.38
CA ALA A 102 -21.88 -5.24 -8.08
C ALA A 102 -21.06 -3.95 -8.07
N MET A 103 -20.22 -3.72 -9.10
CA MET A 103 -19.38 -2.51 -9.22
C MET A 103 -20.19 -1.21 -9.11
N LYS A 104 -21.42 -1.17 -9.64
CA LYS A 104 -22.32 0.01 -9.54
C LYS A 104 -22.73 0.36 -8.11
N GLN A 105 -22.70 -0.61 -7.20
CA GLN A 105 -23.09 -0.44 -5.79
C GLN A 105 -21.89 -0.14 -4.88
N LEU A 106 -20.68 -0.48 -5.33
CA LEU A 106 -19.45 -0.29 -4.55
C LEU A 106 -18.96 1.15 -4.62
N ARG A 107 -18.65 1.72 -3.45
CA ARG A 107 -17.93 2.99 -3.32
C ARG A 107 -16.64 2.71 -2.55
N GLY A 108 -15.50 2.99 -3.17
CA GLY A 108 -14.19 2.76 -2.58
C GLY A 108 -13.17 2.36 -3.64
N SER A 109 -12.05 1.82 -3.18
CA SER A 109 -11.00 1.30 -4.05
C SER A 109 -11.04 -0.22 -4.02
N TYR A 110 -10.84 -0.86 -5.16
CA TYR A 110 -10.79 -2.31 -5.24
C TYR A 110 -10.06 -2.77 -6.50
N CYS A 111 -9.17 -3.73 -6.31
CA CYS A 111 -8.70 -4.62 -7.36
C CYS A 111 -9.14 -6.04 -6.97
N LEU A 112 -9.91 -6.69 -7.83
CA LEU A 112 -10.45 -8.02 -7.56
C LEU A 112 -9.80 -9.02 -8.50
N THR A 113 -9.54 -10.22 -7.97
CA THR A 113 -9.35 -11.42 -8.77
C THR A 113 -10.41 -12.42 -8.36
N ILE A 114 -11.15 -12.96 -9.33
CA ILE A 114 -12.27 -13.88 -9.10
C ILE A 114 -12.06 -15.12 -9.96
N LEU A 115 -12.18 -16.30 -9.36
CA LEU A 115 -12.13 -17.58 -10.06
C LEU A 115 -13.55 -18.16 -10.13
N HIS A 116 -14.09 -18.31 -11.34
CA HIS A 116 -15.42 -18.88 -11.59
C HIS A 116 -15.39 -19.70 -12.87
N GLU A 117 -15.87 -20.95 -12.81
CA GLU A 117 -15.98 -21.88 -13.96
C GLU A 117 -14.72 -21.98 -14.83
N GLY A 118 -13.54 -22.07 -14.19
CA GLY A 118 -12.26 -22.19 -14.89
C GLY A 118 -11.74 -20.90 -15.53
N LYS A 119 -12.39 -19.75 -15.26
CA LYS A 119 -11.99 -18.43 -15.74
C LYS A 119 -11.54 -17.54 -14.60
N VAL A 120 -10.53 -16.71 -14.86
CA VAL A 120 -10.07 -15.67 -13.94
C VAL A 120 -10.60 -14.32 -14.41
N TYR A 121 -11.33 -13.62 -13.55
CA TYR A 121 -11.79 -12.26 -13.76
C TYR A 121 -10.91 -11.31 -12.95
N ALA A 122 -10.32 -10.31 -13.60
CA ALA A 122 -9.56 -9.26 -12.96
C ALA A 122 -10.31 -7.93 -13.10
N VAL A 123 -10.57 -7.25 -11.99
CA VAL A 123 -11.42 -6.06 -11.97
C VAL A 123 -10.67 -4.92 -11.30
N ARG A 124 -10.70 -3.73 -11.89
CA ARG A 124 -10.15 -2.51 -11.27
C ARG A 124 -11.23 -1.47 -11.04
N ASP A 125 -11.21 -0.81 -9.89
CA ASP A 125 -12.20 0.21 -9.54
C ASP A 125 -12.21 1.39 -10.54
N PRO A 126 -13.32 2.14 -10.65
CA PRO A 126 -13.46 3.24 -11.60
C PRO A 126 -12.45 4.37 -11.41
N ASN A 127 -11.87 4.54 -10.23
CA ASN A 127 -10.91 5.58 -9.92
C ASN A 127 -9.45 5.11 -10.09
N ALA A 128 -9.23 3.81 -10.32
CA ALA A 128 -7.91 3.19 -10.41
C ALA A 128 -6.99 3.53 -9.22
N ILE A 129 -7.55 3.55 -8.00
CA ILE A 129 -6.79 3.92 -6.81
C ILE A 129 -5.71 2.87 -6.50
N ARG A 130 -6.07 1.59 -6.61
CA ARG A 130 -5.16 0.45 -6.38
C ARG A 130 -4.51 -0.02 -7.69
N PRO A 131 -3.28 -0.53 -7.65
CA PRO A 131 -2.60 -1.02 -8.85
C PRO A 131 -3.06 -2.43 -9.22
N LEU A 132 -3.14 -2.69 -10.52
CA LEU A 132 -3.44 -4.01 -11.09
C LEU A 132 -2.87 -4.06 -12.51
N VAL A 133 -1.97 -5.00 -12.75
CA VAL A 133 -1.29 -5.20 -14.04
C VAL A 133 -1.71 -6.51 -14.67
N LEU A 134 -1.64 -6.55 -16.01
CA LEU A 134 -1.82 -7.74 -16.84
C LEU A 134 -0.49 -8.06 -17.52
N GLY A 135 -0.04 -9.30 -17.39
CA GLY A 135 1.09 -9.86 -18.10
C GLY A 135 0.74 -11.16 -18.79
N GLY A 136 1.57 -11.56 -19.75
CA GLY A 136 1.41 -12.84 -20.40
C GLY A 136 1.95 -12.89 -21.83
N GLU A 137 2.18 -14.11 -22.28
CA GLU A 137 2.50 -14.45 -23.65
C GLU A 137 2.11 -15.91 -23.93
N LYS A 138 2.02 -16.31 -25.20
CA LYS A 138 1.92 -17.72 -25.64
C LYS A 138 0.82 -18.55 -24.97
N GLY A 139 -0.31 -17.93 -24.60
CA GLY A 139 -1.45 -18.62 -23.99
C GLY A 139 -1.41 -18.70 -22.46
N THR A 140 -0.39 -18.14 -21.81
CA THR A 140 -0.35 -17.97 -20.35
C THR A 140 -0.50 -16.50 -20.01
N TYR A 141 -1.49 -16.18 -19.19
CA TYR A 141 -1.79 -14.82 -18.76
C TYR A 141 -1.96 -14.79 -17.24
N ALA A 142 -1.47 -13.71 -16.64
CA ALA A 142 -1.58 -13.48 -15.20
C ALA A 142 -1.92 -12.03 -14.93
N VAL A 143 -2.58 -11.82 -13.80
CA VAL A 143 -2.78 -10.48 -13.24
C VAL A 143 -2.19 -10.43 -11.84
N ALA A 144 -1.65 -9.27 -11.48
CA ALA A 144 -1.04 -9.07 -10.18
C ALA A 144 -1.22 -7.62 -9.74
N SER A 145 -1.13 -7.35 -8.44
CA SER A 145 -1.12 -5.96 -7.96
C SER A 145 0.08 -5.17 -8.48
N GLU A 146 1.22 -5.81 -8.73
CA GLU A 146 2.46 -5.18 -9.15
C GLU A 146 3.18 -5.99 -10.24
N SER A 147 3.93 -5.31 -11.12
CA SER A 147 4.64 -5.96 -12.24
C SER A 147 5.75 -6.92 -11.79
N CYS A 148 6.39 -6.69 -10.63
CA CYS A 148 7.46 -7.55 -10.14
C CYS A 148 7.02 -9.02 -9.93
N ALA A 149 5.72 -9.26 -9.73
CA ALA A 149 5.16 -10.60 -9.62
C ALA A 149 5.17 -11.33 -10.97
N LEU A 150 4.96 -10.60 -12.08
CA LEU A 150 5.05 -11.12 -13.44
C LEU A 150 6.50 -11.44 -13.82
N ASP A 151 7.43 -10.53 -13.46
CA ASP A 151 8.87 -10.72 -13.68
C ASP A 151 9.39 -11.99 -12.99
N THR A 152 8.87 -12.29 -11.78
CA THR A 152 9.27 -13.48 -11.01
C THR A 152 8.88 -14.80 -11.69
N ILE A 153 7.87 -14.78 -12.57
CA ILE A 153 7.37 -15.95 -13.29
C ILE A 153 7.63 -15.85 -14.81
N ASP A 154 8.57 -14.99 -15.21
CA ASP A 154 8.98 -14.77 -16.59
C ASP A 154 7.84 -14.43 -17.56
N LEU A 155 6.78 -13.75 -17.08
CA LEU A 155 5.70 -13.26 -17.92
C LEU A 155 5.92 -11.78 -18.26
N PRO A 156 5.99 -11.40 -19.55
CA PRO A 156 6.17 -10.01 -19.94
C PRO A 156 4.95 -9.19 -19.54
N LEU A 157 5.20 -7.99 -19.00
CA LEU A 157 4.16 -7.00 -18.74
C LEU A 157 3.50 -6.57 -20.06
N ILE A 158 2.18 -6.71 -20.15
CA ILE A 158 1.41 -6.23 -21.30
C ILE A 158 0.99 -4.77 -21.05
N ARG A 159 0.30 -4.51 -19.93
CA ARG A 159 -0.16 -3.17 -19.50
C ARG A 159 -0.83 -3.23 -18.13
N ASP A 160 -1.07 -2.06 -17.55
CA ASP A 160 -2.03 -1.88 -16.46
C ASP A 160 -3.47 -2.17 -16.90
N VAL A 161 -4.26 -2.75 -15.99
CA VAL A 161 -5.72 -2.85 -16.13
C VAL A 161 -6.31 -1.45 -16.00
N LYS A 162 -7.18 -1.06 -16.92
CA LYS A 162 -7.74 0.30 -17.01
C LYS A 162 -8.78 0.54 -15.90
N PRO A 163 -9.06 1.80 -15.53
CA PRO A 163 -10.13 2.10 -14.58
C PRO A 163 -11.49 1.53 -15.05
N ALA A 164 -12.23 0.93 -14.12
CA ALA A 164 -13.50 0.22 -14.38
C ALA A 164 -13.43 -0.95 -15.37
N GLU A 165 -12.24 -1.42 -15.74
CA GLU A 165 -12.08 -2.54 -16.67
C GLU A 165 -12.23 -3.88 -15.96
N ILE A 166 -12.85 -4.82 -16.67
CA ILE A 166 -12.86 -6.24 -16.32
C ILE A 166 -12.06 -7.00 -17.39
N ILE A 167 -11.00 -7.69 -16.98
CA ILE A 167 -10.30 -8.65 -17.83
C ILE A 167 -10.84 -10.04 -17.51
N VAL A 168 -11.20 -10.80 -18.54
CA VAL A 168 -11.59 -12.22 -18.42
C VAL A 168 -10.49 -13.06 -19.06
N ILE A 169 -9.87 -13.93 -18.29
CA ILE A 169 -8.84 -14.87 -18.75
C ILE A 169 -9.44 -16.27 -18.74
N ASP A 170 -9.35 -16.96 -19.87
CA ASP A 170 -9.77 -18.36 -20.05
C ASP A 170 -8.74 -19.13 -20.89
N GLU A 171 -9.06 -20.37 -21.25
CA GLU A 171 -8.19 -21.26 -22.04
C GLU A 171 -7.80 -20.70 -23.42
N ASN A 172 -8.55 -19.72 -23.95
CA ASN A 172 -8.30 -19.08 -25.24
C ASN A 172 -7.51 -17.77 -25.12
N GLY A 173 -7.13 -17.37 -23.91
CA GLY A 173 -6.39 -16.15 -23.62
C GLY A 173 -7.19 -15.15 -22.80
N TYR A 174 -7.03 -13.85 -23.06
CA TYR A 174 -7.76 -12.82 -22.31
C TYR A 174 -8.65 -11.95 -23.20
N LYS A 175 -9.76 -11.48 -22.63
CA LYS A 175 -10.66 -10.50 -23.22
C LYS A 175 -10.85 -9.31 -22.30
N SER A 176 -10.94 -8.13 -22.92
CA SER A 176 -11.01 -6.85 -22.24
C SER A 176 -12.44 -6.30 -22.31
N HIS A 177 -13.04 -6.04 -21.16
CA HIS A 177 -14.39 -5.52 -21.06
C HIS A 177 -14.35 -4.15 -20.36
N PRO A 178 -14.33 -3.05 -21.13
CA PRO A 178 -14.29 -1.71 -20.54
C PRO A 178 -15.58 -1.39 -19.78
N GLY A 179 -15.44 -0.55 -18.75
CA GLY A 179 -16.54 0.02 -17.99
C GLY A 179 -16.51 1.55 -18.01
N VAL A 180 -17.33 2.17 -17.17
CA VAL A 180 -17.39 3.63 -17.03
C VAL A 180 -16.31 4.08 -16.04
N ALA A 181 -15.26 4.70 -16.56
CA ALA A 181 -14.19 5.25 -15.73
C ALA A 181 -14.68 6.46 -14.91
N GLY A 182 -14.23 6.55 -13.67
CA GLY A 182 -14.36 7.72 -12.82
C GLY A 182 -13.16 8.67 -12.97
N ARG A 183 -13.10 9.67 -12.08
CA ARG A 183 -11.90 10.52 -11.93
C ARG A 183 -10.74 9.64 -11.46
N ARG A 184 -9.66 9.54 -12.24
CA ARG A 184 -8.46 8.80 -11.81
C ARG A 184 -7.91 9.39 -10.50
N ALA A 185 -7.46 8.52 -9.62
CA ALA A 185 -6.95 8.90 -8.31
C ALA A 185 -5.91 7.88 -7.83
N HIS A 186 -4.86 7.66 -8.63
CA HIS A 186 -3.79 6.71 -8.34
C HIS A 186 -3.21 6.98 -6.94
N CYS A 187 -3.06 5.94 -6.11
CA CYS A 187 -2.58 6.11 -4.74
C CYS A 187 -1.12 6.59 -4.74
N MET A 188 -0.87 7.82 -4.24
CA MET A 188 0.49 8.35 -4.13
C MET A 188 1.39 7.47 -3.23
N PHE A 189 0.79 6.80 -2.25
CA PHE A 189 1.51 6.03 -1.25
C PHE A 189 2.10 4.72 -1.80
N GLU A 190 1.60 4.23 -2.94
CA GLU A 190 2.21 3.12 -3.67
C GLU A 190 3.62 3.51 -4.16
N TYR A 191 3.74 4.71 -4.76
CA TYR A 191 5.01 5.23 -5.24
C TYR A 191 5.96 5.60 -4.09
N VAL A 192 5.44 6.24 -3.04
CA VAL A 192 6.26 6.67 -1.89
C VAL A 192 6.82 5.49 -1.11
N TYR A 193 6.00 4.47 -0.83
CA TYR A 193 6.36 3.45 0.16
C TYR A 193 5.90 2.03 -0.18
N PHE A 194 4.62 1.85 -0.51
CA PHE A 194 3.96 0.55 -0.37
C PHE A 194 4.38 -0.47 -1.43
N SER A 195 4.51 -0.05 -2.68
CA SER A 195 4.94 -0.91 -3.78
C SER A 195 6.44 -1.16 -3.74
N ARG A 196 6.90 -2.23 -4.40
CA ARG A 196 8.32 -2.49 -4.55
C ARG A 196 8.96 -1.52 -5.57
N PRO A 197 10.23 -1.14 -5.37
CA PRO A 197 10.91 -0.20 -6.26
C PRO A 197 11.09 -0.76 -7.69
N ASP A 198 11.21 -2.08 -7.85
CA ASP A 198 11.31 -2.74 -9.16
C ASP A 198 9.96 -2.91 -9.88
N SER A 199 8.88 -2.36 -9.34
CA SER A 199 7.56 -2.37 -9.97
C SER A 199 7.35 -1.18 -10.91
N VAL A 200 6.55 -1.40 -11.95
CA VAL A 200 5.99 -0.39 -12.85
C VAL A 200 4.48 -0.33 -12.64
N LEU A 201 3.98 0.85 -12.27
CA LEU A 201 2.56 1.09 -11.99
C LEU A 201 2.04 2.18 -12.92
N ASP A 202 0.96 1.91 -13.65
CA ASP A 202 0.36 2.85 -14.60
C ASP A 202 1.40 3.43 -15.59
N GLY A 203 2.37 2.59 -16.00
CA GLY A 203 3.49 2.94 -16.87
C GLY A 203 4.65 3.71 -16.21
N ILE A 204 4.64 3.86 -14.88
CA ILE A 204 5.60 4.67 -14.12
C ILE A 204 6.47 3.75 -13.25
N SER A 205 7.79 3.89 -13.39
CA SER A 205 8.75 3.17 -12.54
C SER A 205 8.72 3.71 -11.11
N VAL A 206 8.47 2.83 -10.14
CA VAL A 206 8.49 3.21 -8.71
C VAL A 206 9.89 3.65 -8.29
N TYR A 207 10.94 2.99 -8.80
CA TYR A 207 12.34 3.36 -8.52
C TYR A 207 12.65 4.80 -8.95
N GLU A 208 12.33 5.16 -10.19
CA GLU A 208 12.59 6.52 -10.71
C GLU A 208 11.81 7.58 -9.93
N VAL A 209 10.55 7.30 -9.58
CA VAL A 209 9.78 8.22 -8.73
C VAL A 209 10.48 8.44 -7.39
N ARG A 210 10.89 7.37 -6.69
CA ARG A 210 11.58 7.51 -5.40
C ARG A 210 12.91 8.24 -5.50
N LYS A 211 13.65 8.02 -6.59
CA LYS A 211 14.88 8.74 -6.87
C LYS A 211 14.60 10.23 -7.04
N ASN A 212 13.57 10.59 -7.81
CA ASN A 212 13.13 11.97 -8.00
C ASN A 212 12.62 12.63 -6.71
N LEU A 213 11.91 11.89 -5.85
CA LEU A 213 11.52 12.39 -4.52
C LEU A 213 12.74 12.83 -3.72
N GLY A 214 13.83 12.06 -3.78
CA GLY A 214 15.10 12.40 -3.16
C GLY A 214 15.74 13.68 -3.70
N ARG A 215 15.79 13.81 -5.04
CA ARG A 215 16.37 15.00 -5.72
C ARG A 215 15.61 16.28 -5.36
N LEU A 216 14.29 16.25 -5.46
CA LEU A 216 13.47 17.42 -5.12
C LEU A 216 13.56 17.76 -3.63
N LEU A 217 13.69 16.75 -2.77
CA LEU A 217 13.88 16.96 -1.33
C LEU A 217 15.22 17.64 -1.00
N SER A 218 16.29 17.40 -1.78
CA SER A 218 17.55 18.16 -1.63
C SER A 218 17.46 19.59 -2.11
N GLU A 219 16.66 19.88 -3.13
CA GLU A 219 16.39 21.24 -3.59
C GLU A 219 15.57 22.04 -2.55
N GLU A 220 14.53 21.41 -2.00
CA GLU A 220 13.62 22.05 -1.04
C GLU A 220 14.19 22.13 0.39
N GLY A 221 15.07 21.21 0.75
CA GLY A 221 15.65 21.10 2.09
C GLY A 221 17.16 20.90 2.08
N PRO A 222 17.94 21.80 1.49
CA PRO A 222 19.40 21.69 1.49
C PRO A 222 19.95 21.84 2.91
N VAL A 223 21.08 21.21 3.18
CA VAL A 223 21.84 21.36 4.41
C VAL A 223 23.29 20.95 4.19
N ASP A 224 24.21 21.61 4.89
CA ASP A 224 25.60 21.21 4.92
C ASP A 224 25.76 20.01 5.85
N ALA A 225 26.30 18.91 5.33
CA ALA A 225 26.40 17.64 6.03
C ALA A 225 27.50 16.78 5.42
N ASP A 226 28.04 15.85 6.21
CA ASP A 226 29.13 14.98 5.80
C ASP A 226 28.65 13.72 5.07
N LEU A 227 27.41 13.28 5.32
CA LEU A 227 26.85 12.06 4.73
C LEU A 227 25.32 12.04 4.68
N VAL A 228 24.79 11.34 3.67
CA VAL A 228 23.38 10.97 3.55
C VAL A 228 23.20 9.52 3.99
N ILE A 229 22.31 9.29 4.96
CA ILE A 229 22.00 7.98 5.52
C ILE A 229 20.52 7.65 5.25
N PRO A 230 20.19 6.52 4.63
CA PRO A 230 18.81 6.08 4.52
C PRO A 230 18.34 5.41 5.81
N VAL A 231 17.03 5.50 6.08
CA VAL A 231 16.32 4.51 6.90
C VAL A 231 15.99 3.30 6.01
N PRO A 232 16.63 2.13 6.21
CA PRO A 232 16.45 1.00 5.32
C PRO A 232 15.12 0.26 5.56
N ASN A 233 14.45 -0.25 4.53
CA ASN A 233 14.90 -0.32 3.13
C ASN A 233 14.25 0.73 2.23
N SER A 234 13.10 1.28 2.63
CA SER A 234 12.27 2.16 1.80
C SER A 234 12.95 3.50 1.51
N GLY A 235 13.67 4.08 2.48
CA GLY A 235 14.40 5.34 2.31
C GLY A 235 15.63 5.26 1.41
N ILE A 236 16.09 4.06 1.02
CA ILE A 236 17.34 3.88 0.25
C ILE A 236 17.30 4.62 -1.09
N THR A 237 16.22 4.48 -1.86
CA THR A 237 16.17 5.03 -3.22
C THR A 237 16.09 6.57 -3.20
N ALA A 238 15.33 7.12 -2.25
CA ALA A 238 15.27 8.57 -2.03
C ALA A 238 16.62 9.11 -1.51
N ALA A 239 17.33 8.38 -0.66
CA ALA A 239 18.66 8.77 -0.20
C ALA A 239 19.70 8.81 -1.33
N ILE A 240 19.64 7.86 -2.26
CA ILE A 240 20.47 7.87 -3.46
C ILE A 240 20.17 9.14 -4.28
N GLY A 241 18.88 9.43 -4.54
CA GLY A 241 18.48 10.63 -5.26
C GLY A 241 18.92 11.94 -4.60
N TYR A 242 18.75 12.05 -3.27
CA TYR A 242 19.20 13.21 -2.49
C TYR A 242 20.72 13.37 -2.55
N SER A 243 21.48 12.27 -2.41
CA SER A 243 22.95 12.29 -2.46
C SER A 243 23.48 12.72 -3.82
N GLU A 244 22.92 12.19 -4.91
CA GLU A 244 23.31 12.55 -6.28
C GLU A 244 23.07 14.04 -6.59
N GLU A 245 21.97 14.61 -6.11
CA GLU A 245 21.61 16.02 -6.37
C GLU A 245 22.35 17.00 -5.44
N SER A 246 22.46 16.68 -4.15
CA SER A 246 23.14 17.55 -3.18
C SER A 246 24.68 17.49 -3.27
N GLY A 247 25.23 16.40 -3.82
CA GLY A 247 26.67 16.10 -3.80
C GLY A 247 27.20 15.57 -2.46
N VAL A 248 26.35 15.48 -1.42
CA VAL A 248 26.72 14.89 -0.12
C VAL A 248 26.80 13.37 -0.27
N PRO A 249 27.89 12.71 0.16
CA PRO A 249 28.10 11.29 -0.12
C PRO A 249 27.10 10.40 0.63
N TYR A 250 26.55 9.42 -0.08
CA TYR A 250 25.73 8.36 0.49
C TYR A 250 26.58 7.38 1.32
N SER A 251 26.07 6.97 2.49
CA SER A 251 26.67 5.88 3.29
C SER A 251 25.61 5.05 4.01
N GLU A 252 25.88 3.76 4.20
CA GLU A 252 25.05 2.86 5.00
C GLU A 252 25.27 3.12 6.51
N GLY A 253 24.79 4.26 7.02
CA GLY A 253 24.88 4.57 8.45
C GLY A 253 24.02 3.69 9.36
N LEU A 254 23.03 2.99 8.79
CA LEU A 254 22.12 2.07 9.48
C LEU A 254 22.01 0.75 8.73
N MET A 255 22.19 -0.36 9.45
CA MET A 255 22.02 -1.71 8.93
C MET A 255 20.76 -2.35 9.49
N LYS A 256 19.88 -2.80 8.60
CA LYS A 256 18.67 -3.55 8.96
C LYS A 256 19.00 -5.01 9.26
N ASN A 257 18.53 -5.48 10.42
CA ASN A 257 18.61 -6.91 10.73
C ASN A 257 17.58 -7.68 9.89
N ARG A 258 18.07 -8.41 8.87
CA ARG A 258 17.24 -9.11 7.88
C ARG A 258 16.55 -10.36 8.43
N TYR A 259 17.01 -10.90 9.55
CA TYR A 259 16.57 -12.18 10.10
C TYR A 259 15.68 -12.05 11.34
N MET A 260 15.24 -10.85 11.66
CA MET A 260 14.30 -10.66 12.76
C MET A 260 12.89 -11.12 12.39
N GLY A 261 12.45 -12.22 13.03
CA GLY A 261 11.05 -12.61 13.10
C GLY A 261 10.21 -11.62 13.94
N ARG A 262 8.88 -11.84 13.97
CA ARG A 262 8.01 -11.11 14.92
C ARG A 262 8.50 -11.40 16.34
N THR A 263 8.68 -10.35 17.15
CA THR A 263 8.96 -10.49 18.58
C THR A 263 7.91 -11.38 19.21
N PHE A 264 8.33 -12.56 19.69
CA PHE A 264 7.51 -13.43 20.54
C PHE A 264 7.03 -12.65 21.77
N ILE A 265 5.91 -13.08 22.36
CA ILE A 265 5.30 -12.48 23.55
C ILE A 265 6.38 -12.26 24.61
N MET A 266 6.85 -11.03 24.78
CA MET A 266 7.83 -10.67 25.80
C MET A 266 7.08 -10.20 27.06
N PRO A 267 7.32 -10.84 28.22
CA PRO A 267 6.51 -10.63 29.43
C PRO A 267 6.49 -9.18 29.93
N ASN A 268 7.59 -8.42 29.77
CA ASN A 268 7.80 -7.14 30.45
C ASN A 268 8.05 -5.98 29.45
N GLN A 269 7.63 -4.76 29.82
CA GLN A 269 7.73 -3.55 28.98
C GLN A 269 9.20 -3.18 28.62
N GLU A 270 10.15 -3.34 29.55
CA GLU A 270 11.58 -3.12 29.30
C GLU A 270 12.18 -4.04 28.22
N GLN A 271 11.71 -5.29 28.15
CA GLN A 271 12.14 -6.25 27.13
C GLN A 271 11.53 -5.93 25.75
N ARG A 272 10.35 -5.30 25.70
CA ARG A 272 9.78 -4.78 24.44
C ARG A 272 10.60 -3.60 23.92
N ASP A 273 11.06 -2.71 24.80
CA ASP A 273 11.94 -1.61 24.41
C ASP A 273 13.33 -2.11 23.96
N ALA A 274 13.84 -3.20 24.56
CA ALA A 274 15.02 -3.91 24.06
C ALA A 274 14.78 -4.58 22.69
N GLY A 275 13.57 -5.12 22.43
CA GLY A 275 13.20 -5.74 21.15
C GLY A 275 13.27 -4.80 19.93
N VAL A 276 13.29 -3.48 20.15
CA VAL A 276 13.41 -2.46 19.10
C VAL A 276 14.87 -2.11 18.80
N LYS A 277 15.79 -2.22 19.78
CA LYS A 277 17.24 -2.18 19.54
C LYS A 277 17.71 -3.24 18.53
N VAL A 278 16.88 -4.25 18.27
CA VAL A 278 17.25 -5.39 17.44
C VAL A 278 17.07 -5.13 15.92
N LYS A 279 16.21 -4.17 15.50
CA LYS A 279 15.83 -4.01 14.07
C LYS A 279 16.84 -3.25 13.21
N LEU A 280 17.48 -2.23 13.76
CA LEU A 280 18.41 -1.35 13.06
C LEU A 280 19.64 -1.16 13.93
N ASN A 281 20.83 -1.42 13.37
CA ASN A 281 22.10 -1.20 14.04
C ASN A 281 22.85 -0.05 13.36
N PRO A 282 23.40 0.92 14.10
CA PRO A 282 24.21 1.97 13.52
C PRO A 282 25.59 1.42 13.14
N ILE A 283 26.11 1.83 11.99
CA ILE A 283 27.50 1.57 11.62
C ILE A 283 28.36 2.69 12.22
N LYS A 284 28.84 2.47 13.45
CA LYS A 284 29.50 3.52 14.23
C LYS A 284 30.68 4.19 13.51
N SER A 285 31.47 3.41 12.77
CA SER A 285 32.60 3.95 11.98
C SER A 285 32.19 4.95 10.90
N GLU A 286 30.95 4.85 10.41
CA GLU A 286 30.43 5.77 9.39
C GLU A 286 29.86 7.05 9.98
N VAL A 287 29.28 6.98 11.19
CA VAL A 287 28.45 8.03 11.77
C VAL A 287 29.17 8.89 12.81
N GLN A 288 30.17 8.34 13.50
CA GLN A 288 30.82 9.02 14.62
C GLN A 288 31.53 10.32 14.20
N GLY A 289 31.20 11.44 14.87
CA GLY A 289 31.80 12.75 14.66
C GLY A 289 31.34 13.45 13.37
N LYS A 290 30.21 13.03 12.79
CA LYS A 290 29.71 13.57 11.51
C LYS A 290 28.30 14.14 11.63
N ASN A 291 28.01 15.12 10.77
CA ASN A 291 26.69 15.67 10.53
C ASN A 291 25.99 14.87 9.44
N ALA A 292 24.84 14.27 9.76
CA ALA A 292 24.15 13.33 8.88
C ALA A 292 22.79 13.84 8.40
N VAL A 293 22.52 13.68 7.10
CA VAL A 293 21.18 13.80 6.55
C VAL A 293 20.50 12.43 6.62
N LEU A 294 19.49 12.29 7.49
CA LEU A 294 18.73 11.06 7.64
C LEU A 294 17.49 11.09 6.74
N ILE A 295 17.43 10.23 5.74
CA ILE A 295 16.33 10.13 4.78
C ILE A 295 15.37 9.02 5.17
N ASP A 296 14.09 9.33 5.32
CA ASP A 296 13.03 8.33 5.49
C ASP A 296 11.84 8.62 4.56
N ASP A 297 11.01 7.61 4.31
CA ASP A 297 9.88 7.74 3.39
C ASP A 297 8.74 8.57 3.97
N SER A 298 8.41 8.39 5.26
CA SER A 298 7.25 9.02 5.89
C SER A 298 7.37 9.04 7.42
N ILE A 299 6.64 9.95 8.06
CA ILE A 299 6.44 9.94 9.51
C ILE A 299 4.94 9.89 9.80
N VAL A 300 4.48 8.78 10.36
CA VAL A 300 3.09 8.62 10.83
C VAL A 300 3.00 9.00 12.31
N ARG A 301 3.55 8.18 13.22
CA ARG A 301 3.46 8.41 14.69
C ARG A 301 4.70 9.08 15.30
N GLY A 302 5.82 9.13 14.58
CA GLY A 302 7.10 9.69 15.05
C GLY A 302 7.89 8.85 16.06
N THR A 303 7.30 7.82 16.66
CA THR A 303 7.96 6.97 17.67
C THR A 303 9.17 6.21 17.11
N THR A 304 9.07 5.66 15.91
CA THR A 304 10.19 5.01 15.21
C THR A 304 11.28 6.02 14.88
N GLN A 305 10.92 7.18 14.31
CA GLN A 305 11.87 8.21 13.93
C GLN A 305 12.67 8.71 15.15
N ARG A 306 12.00 9.00 16.26
CA ARG A 306 12.63 9.40 17.53
C ARG A 306 13.68 8.39 17.99
N ARG A 307 13.39 7.09 17.83
CA ARG A 307 14.33 6.01 18.21
C ARG A 307 15.52 5.94 17.26
N ILE A 308 15.31 6.09 15.95
CA ILE A 308 16.41 6.09 14.96
C ILE A 308 17.36 7.25 15.22
N VAL A 309 16.83 8.46 15.39
CA VAL A 309 17.63 9.65 15.72
C VAL A 309 18.44 9.43 17.00
N LYS A 310 17.81 8.87 18.04
CA LYS A 310 18.52 8.50 19.27
C LYS A 310 19.65 7.49 19.04
N ILE A 311 19.42 6.45 18.25
CA ILE A 311 20.43 5.42 17.95
C ILE A 311 21.65 6.02 17.25
N LEU A 312 21.45 6.93 16.28
CA LEU A 312 22.53 7.62 15.58
C LEU A 312 23.29 8.57 16.51
N ARG A 313 22.57 9.32 17.35
CA ARG A 313 23.17 10.23 18.34
C ARG A 313 23.98 9.45 19.38
N ASP A 314 23.46 8.33 19.88
CA ASP A 314 24.16 7.42 20.80
C ASP A 314 25.39 6.76 20.12
N ALA A 315 25.40 6.61 18.79
CA ALA A 315 26.54 6.16 18.00
C ALA A 315 27.61 7.25 17.76
N GLY A 316 27.29 8.51 18.08
CA GLY A 316 28.22 9.63 18.02
C GLY A 316 28.02 10.58 16.85
N ALA A 317 26.86 10.59 16.18
CA ALA A 317 26.52 11.67 15.23
C ALA A 317 26.52 13.03 15.95
N GLU A 318 27.05 14.08 15.30
CA GLU A 318 27.07 15.44 15.84
C GLU A 318 25.72 16.13 15.61
N GLU A 319 25.33 16.28 14.35
CA GLU A 319 24.01 16.75 13.93
C GLU A 319 23.25 15.71 13.10
N ILE A 320 21.93 15.67 13.24
CA ILE A 320 21.03 14.79 12.50
C ILE A 320 19.92 15.63 11.87
N HIS A 321 20.01 15.81 10.56
CA HIS A 321 19.05 16.52 9.73
C HIS A 321 18.09 15.54 9.07
N VAL A 322 16.86 15.47 9.56
CA VAL A 322 15.86 14.55 9.01
C VAL A 322 15.25 15.15 7.76
N ARG A 323 15.14 14.35 6.70
CA ARG A 323 14.44 14.69 5.45
C ARG A 323 13.46 13.58 5.11
N ILE A 324 12.21 13.94 4.91
CA ILE A 324 11.13 13.00 4.65
C ILE A 324 10.66 13.15 3.22
N SER A 325 10.76 12.09 2.42
CA SER A 325 10.43 12.09 0.98
C SER A 325 8.93 12.05 0.69
N CYS A 326 8.11 12.44 1.65
CA CYS A 326 6.66 12.49 1.58
C CYS A 326 6.17 13.72 2.35
N PRO A 327 5.13 14.43 1.89
CA PRO A 327 4.50 15.46 2.68
C PRO A 327 3.91 14.91 4.00
N PRO A 328 3.64 15.77 5.00
CA PRO A 328 3.10 15.31 6.27
C PRO A 328 1.76 14.60 6.12
N ILE A 329 1.64 13.39 6.67
CA ILE A 329 0.41 12.59 6.68
C ILE A 329 -0.49 13.08 7.81
N LYS A 330 -1.68 13.55 7.47
CA LYS A 330 -2.63 14.22 8.39
C LYS A 330 -4.01 13.58 8.42
N HIS A 331 -4.32 12.72 7.47
CA HIS A 331 -5.66 12.16 7.31
C HIS A 331 -5.61 10.65 7.08
N VAL A 332 -6.66 9.97 7.56
CA VAL A 332 -6.78 8.51 7.47
C VAL A 332 -6.98 8.06 6.03
N CYS A 333 -6.57 6.83 5.70
CA CYS A 333 -6.79 6.25 4.39
C CYS A 333 -7.99 5.29 4.40
N PRO A 334 -9.12 5.61 3.74
CA PRO A 334 -10.28 4.72 3.63
C PRO A 334 -10.19 3.78 2.42
N TYR A 335 -9.02 3.70 1.76
CA TYR A 335 -8.84 3.03 0.47
C TYR A 335 -7.88 1.83 0.55
N GLY A 336 -7.60 1.29 1.73
CA GLY A 336 -6.80 0.06 1.87
C GLY A 336 -5.31 0.25 2.19
N ILE A 337 -4.85 1.45 2.57
CA ILE A 337 -3.62 1.59 3.38
C ILE A 337 -4.05 1.60 4.85
N ASP A 338 -3.37 0.83 5.70
CA ASP A 338 -3.65 0.78 7.13
C ASP A 338 -3.15 2.03 7.87
N MET A 339 -3.95 3.07 7.79
CA MET A 339 -3.77 4.37 8.46
C MET A 339 -5.14 4.82 8.95
N GLN A 340 -5.71 4.10 9.93
CA GLN A 340 -7.13 4.22 10.27
C GLN A 340 -7.44 5.09 11.49
N VAL A 341 -6.44 5.48 12.30
CA VAL A 341 -6.65 6.27 13.53
C VAL A 341 -5.89 7.59 13.42
N SER A 342 -6.63 8.70 13.27
CA SER A 342 -6.07 10.05 13.08
C SER A 342 -5.26 10.55 14.28
N ASP A 343 -5.69 10.19 15.49
CA ASP A 343 -5.13 10.69 16.75
C ASP A 343 -3.70 10.18 16.99
N GLU A 344 -3.27 9.19 16.21
CA GLU A 344 -1.92 8.67 16.24
C GLU A 344 -0.97 9.44 15.30
N PHE A 345 -1.48 10.32 14.43
CA PHE A 345 -0.66 11.02 13.43
C PHE A 345 -0.02 12.26 14.04
N ILE A 346 1.30 12.26 14.09
CA ILE A 346 2.06 13.33 14.73
C ILE A 346 1.86 14.69 14.04
N ALA A 347 1.59 14.69 12.73
CA ALA A 347 1.45 15.90 11.93
C ALA A 347 0.03 16.51 11.92
N THR A 348 -0.94 15.88 12.61
CA THR A 348 -2.29 16.42 12.76
C THR A 348 -2.30 17.58 13.76
N GLU A 349 -1.60 17.42 14.88
CA GLU A 349 -1.60 18.40 15.98
C GLU A 349 -0.34 19.27 16.02
N LYS A 350 0.77 18.80 15.44
CA LYS A 350 2.07 19.47 15.54
C LYS A 350 2.51 20.09 14.22
N ASN A 351 3.13 21.26 14.33
CA ASN A 351 3.88 21.85 13.23
C ASN A 351 5.26 21.18 13.06
N VAL A 352 5.97 21.49 11.98
CA VAL A 352 7.26 20.86 11.64
C VAL A 352 8.31 21.05 12.74
N GLU A 353 8.40 22.23 13.36
CA GLU A 353 9.35 22.50 14.44
C GLU A 353 9.07 21.66 15.69
N GLU A 354 7.78 21.53 16.05
CA GLU A 354 7.34 20.71 17.18
C GLU A 354 7.60 19.22 16.93
N ILE A 355 7.42 18.76 15.68
CA ILE A 355 7.77 17.39 15.28
C ILE A 355 9.28 17.19 15.39
N CYS A 356 10.09 18.12 14.87
CA CYS A 356 11.55 18.09 14.94
C CYS A 356 12.05 17.92 16.38
N LYS A 357 11.53 18.75 17.29
CA LYS A 357 11.81 18.66 18.74
C LYS A 357 11.35 17.32 19.32
N THR A 358 10.18 16.83 18.92
CA THR A 358 9.62 15.55 19.41
C THR A 358 10.50 14.37 19.03
N ILE A 359 11.03 14.33 17.80
CA ILE A 359 11.91 13.26 17.32
C ILE A 359 13.37 13.44 17.77
N GLY A 360 13.73 14.63 18.26
CA GLY A 360 15.07 14.95 18.74
C GLY A 360 16.09 15.16 17.62
N ALA A 361 15.63 15.61 16.45
CA ALA A 361 16.48 15.95 15.32
C ALA A 361 16.87 17.43 15.37
N ASP A 362 17.98 17.78 14.72
CA ASP A 362 18.51 19.15 14.68
C ASP A 362 17.81 19.99 13.60
N SER A 363 17.36 19.33 12.51
CA SER A 363 16.39 19.93 11.57
C SER A 363 15.47 18.86 10.99
N LEU A 364 14.30 19.28 10.50
CA LEU A 364 13.32 18.43 9.82
C LEU A 364 12.74 19.17 8.62
N VAL A 365 12.78 18.53 7.45
CA VAL A 365 12.06 19.00 6.25
C VAL A 365 11.24 17.84 5.68
N TYR A 366 10.01 18.14 5.30
CA TYR A 366 9.16 17.25 4.50
C TYR A 366 9.16 17.75 3.07
N LEU A 367 9.14 16.83 2.11
CA LEU A 367 8.89 17.16 0.71
C LEU A 367 7.54 17.88 0.58
N SER A 368 7.48 18.89 -0.28
CA SER A 368 6.25 19.59 -0.62
C SER A 368 5.29 18.69 -1.41
N LYS A 369 4.00 19.07 -1.46
CA LYS A 369 3.03 18.34 -2.29
C LYS A 369 3.33 18.53 -3.77
N GLU A 370 3.82 19.71 -4.12
CA GLU A 370 4.23 20.09 -5.47
C GLU A 370 5.41 19.22 -5.91
N GLY A 371 6.41 19.05 -5.05
CA GLY A 371 7.53 18.14 -5.24
C GLY A 371 7.10 16.67 -5.37
N LEU A 372 6.15 16.21 -4.54
CA LEU A 372 5.57 14.87 -4.66
C LEU A 372 4.90 14.65 -6.03
N VAL A 373 4.06 15.60 -6.47
CA VAL A 373 3.37 15.53 -7.76
C VAL A 373 4.38 15.53 -8.91
N GLN A 374 5.40 16.40 -8.85
CA GLN A 374 6.45 16.48 -9.83
C GLN A 374 7.26 15.18 -9.91
N ALA A 375 7.63 14.57 -8.78
CA ALA A 375 8.35 13.31 -8.75
C ALA A 375 7.56 12.15 -9.36
N ILE A 376 6.25 12.07 -9.09
CA ILE A 376 5.37 11.05 -9.66
C ILE A 376 5.19 11.27 -11.18
N GLY A 377 5.22 12.52 -11.65
CA GLY A 377 5.08 12.85 -13.07
C GLY A 377 3.66 12.72 -13.62
N LEU A 378 2.66 12.62 -12.73
CA LEU A 378 1.24 12.64 -13.09
C LEU A 378 0.61 14.00 -12.74
N PRO A 379 -0.42 14.44 -13.48
CA PRO A 379 -1.24 15.57 -13.07
C PRO A 379 -1.80 15.38 -11.66
N ALA A 380 -1.74 16.43 -10.83
CA ALA A 380 -2.19 16.39 -9.43
C ALA A 380 -3.64 15.90 -9.27
N ASP A 381 -4.51 16.21 -10.23
CA ASP A 381 -5.91 15.81 -10.21
C ASP A 381 -6.13 14.31 -10.46
N LYS A 382 -5.10 13.59 -10.93
CA LYS A 382 -5.09 12.12 -11.15
C LYS A 382 -4.44 11.34 -10.01
N ILE A 383 -3.88 12.02 -9.00
CA ILE A 383 -3.20 11.41 -7.86
C ILE A 383 -4.11 11.54 -6.63
N CYS A 384 -4.34 10.43 -5.93
CA CYS A 384 -4.97 10.48 -4.61
C CYS A 384 -3.94 10.94 -3.57
N MET A 385 -4.16 12.15 -3.05
CA MET A 385 -3.41 12.74 -1.94
C MET A 385 -4.26 12.88 -0.67
N ALA A 386 -5.34 12.10 -0.55
CA ALA A 386 -6.34 12.28 0.50
C ALA A 386 -5.75 12.19 1.91
N CYS A 387 -4.75 11.32 2.14
CA CYS A 387 -4.05 11.21 3.43
C CYS A 387 -3.20 12.46 3.79
N LEU A 388 -2.93 13.34 2.82
CA LEU A 388 -2.20 14.59 2.98
C LEU A 388 -3.13 15.81 3.05
N THR A 389 -4.23 15.79 2.27
CA THR A 389 -5.09 16.97 2.04
C THR A 389 -6.48 16.88 2.66
N GLY A 390 -6.96 15.67 2.96
CA GLY A 390 -8.35 15.42 3.36
C GLY A 390 -9.35 15.55 2.21
N ASP A 391 -8.89 15.83 0.97
CA ASP A 391 -9.74 15.84 -0.22
C ASP A 391 -9.84 14.41 -0.78
N TYR A 392 -10.92 13.72 -0.40
CA TYR A 392 -11.16 12.34 -0.77
C TYR A 392 -11.77 12.25 -2.19
N PRO A 393 -11.16 11.51 -3.14
CA PRO A 393 -11.66 11.38 -4.51
C PRO A 393 -13.05 10.75 -4.57
N ILE A 394 -13.36 9.89 -3.60
CA ILE A 394 -14.67 9.30 -3.40
C ILE A 394 -15.27 9.97 -2.18
N LYS A 395 -16.13 10.95 -2.39
CA LYS A 395 -16.80 11.66 -1.30
C LYS A 395 -17.68 10.68 -0.53
N PRO A 396 -17.47 10.51 0.79
CA PRO A 396 -18.50 9.93 1.62
C PRO A 396 -19.73 10.83 1.46
N GLN A 397 -20.90 10.30 1.07
CA GLN A 397 -22.12 11.00 1.45
C GLN A 397 -22.06 11.11 2.97
N GLN A 398 -22.23 12.34 3.50
CA GLN A 398 -22.21 12.62 4.93
C GLN A 398 -23.32 11.84 5.64
N THR A 399 -23.10 10.56 5.93
CA THR A 399 -23.76 9.89 7.02
C THR A 399 -23.02 10.35 8.27
N LYS A 400 -23.61 11.34 8.95
CA LYS A 400 -23.29 11.63 10.35
C LYS A 400 -23.21 10.30 11.08
N LEU A 401 -22.00 9.85 11.41
CA LEU A 401 -21.81 9.00 12.57
C LEU A 401 -22.11 9.94 13.74
N THR A 402 -23.37 9.95 14.17
CA THR A 402 -23.75 10.67 15.38
C THR A 402 -22.96 10.06 16.52
N ASP A 403 -22.12 10.87 17.15
CA ASP A 403 -21.66 10.66 18.51
C ASP A 403 -22.87 10.36 19.40
N LYS A 404 -22.88 9.17 20.00
CA LYS A 404 -23.46 8.89 21.31
C LYS A 404 -22.72 7.76 21.98
#